data_AF-A0A1T4WN14-F1
#
_entry.id   AF-A0A1T4WN14-F1
#
_cell.length_a   1.000
_cell.length_b   1.000
_cell.length_c   1.000
_cell.angle_alpha   90.00
_cell.angle_beta   90.00
_cell.angle_gamma   90.00
#
_symmetry.space_group_name_H-M   'P 1'
#
loop_
_entity.id
_entity.type
_entity.pdbx_description
1 polymer ?
#
loop_
_entity_poly.entity_id
_entity_poly.type
_entity_poly.pdbx_seq_one_letter_code
_entity_poly.pdbx_strand_id
1 'polypeptide(L)'
;MLRNLFRSRRRFDSNRLPDLSQPEGRFDFASDLDTKAAIDELSKVVRNNSEVVEIYLALGSLYRAQGEIERAIQIRNNITVRPGLAPEFRARAYYELGRDFRRGGFLDRAATALDQAEKLGGRNPHILLERARLAAQGNDYGLAAKLYGELNFSPAQAHYLVRQSQEERRAGNTSQAERSLRHALKAHPGSVEAWLERLIRLHDLNDAERFGKAMREALDHVPEAMRFAVLEGLMDHVRHWRDAALPASDEEGCDVEDARQVSHGGLDDEELKREILPVIDERQPDAMLSYYGALLLQAGGYAAVARAWFERALKLDPDFWLARLELFNLARADQQLTPFFEEQLVFFIEKARTVKRFVCKRCGLKRDTLFFVCPRCKSWHSITFRASIDT
;
A
#
# COMPACT_ATOMS: atom_id res chain seq x y z
N MET A 1 3.51 38.89 -11.90
CA MET A 1 3.47 37.53 -11.31
C MET A 1 2.05 36.95 -11.17
N LEU A 2 1.01 37.75 -10.90
CA LEU A 2 -0.40 37.27 -10.82
C LEU A 2 -0.96 36.64 -12.10
N ARG A 3 -0.48 37.01 -13.29
CA ARG A 3 -0.92 36.46 -14.59
C ARG A 3 -0.64 34.96 -14.77
N ASN A 4 0.32 34.38 -14.04
CA ASN A 4 0.63 32.95 -14.11
C ASN A 4 -0.21 32.10 -13.15
N LEU A 5 -0.71 32.67 -12.03
CA LEU A 5 -1.62 32.00 -11.10
C LEU A 5 -2.99 31.67 -11.73
N PHE A 6 -3.42 32.48 -12.70
CA PHE A 6 -4.69 32.30 -13.42
C PHE A 6 -4.52 31.72 -14.84
N ARG A 7 -3.29 31.37 -15.27
CA ARG A 7 -3.01 30.89 -16.65
C ARG A 7 -3.42 29.43 -16.89
N SER A 8 -3.81 28.71 -15.85
CA SER A 8 -4.59 27.48 -15.99
C SER A 8 -6.08 27.83 -16.06
N ARG A 9 -6.51 28.44 -17.16
CA ARG A 9 -7.89 28.34 -17.65
C ARG A 9 -8.15 26.92 -18.18
N ARG A 10 -7.72 25.88 -17.47
CA ARG A 10 -8.43 24.60 -17.56
C ARG A 10 -9.74 24.87 -16.85
N ARG A 11 -10.83 25.08 -17.61
CA ARG A 11 -12.17 24.90 -17.06
C ARG A 11 -12.09 23.65 -16.20
N PHE A 12 -12.42 23.77 -14.92
CA PHE A 12 -12.53 22.60 -14.06
C PHE A 12 -13.62 21.74 -14.68
N ASP A 13 -13.20 20.77 -15.47
CA ASP A 13 -14.10 19.83 -16.09
C ASP A 13 -14.47 18.85 -14.98
N SER A 14 -15.58 19.14 -14.32
CA SER A 14 -16.10 18.34 -13.22
C SER A 14 -16.31 16.89 -13.64
N ASN A 15 -16.45 16.61 -14.94
CA ASN A 15 -16.70 15.29 -15.48
C ASN A 15 -15.43 14.54 -15.87
N ARG A 16 -14.28 15.22 -15.94
CA ARG A 16 -13.00 14.54 -16.17
C ARG A 16 -12.61 13.77 -14.92
N LEU A 17 -12.36 12.47 -15.08
CA LEU A 17 -11.83 11.64 -13.99
C LEU A 17 -10.52 12.29 -13.47
N PRO A 18 -10.40 12.53 -12.15
CA PRO A 18 -9.14 12.93 -11.56
C PRO A 18 -8.07 11.91 -11.93
N ASP A 19 -6.83 12.35 -12.15
CA ASP A 19 -5.74 11.40 -12.34
C ASP A 19 -5.45 10.68 -11.01
N LEU A 20 -6.06 9.51 -10.85
CA LEU A 20 -5.98 8.66 -9.66
C LEU A 20 -4.59 8.06 -9.46
N SER A 21 -3.71 8.17 -10.46
CA SER A 21 -2.31 7.76 -10.36
C SER A 21 -1.42 8.83 -9.71
N GLN A 22 -1.92 10.07 -9.59
CA GLN A 22 -1.19 11.17 -8.96
C GLN A 22 -1.24 11.05 -7.43
N PRO A 23 -0.17 11.49 -6.75
CA PRO A 23 -0.16 11.55 -5.30
C PRO A 23 -1.29 12.42 -4.75
N GLU A 24 -1.91 11.97 -3.65
CA GLU A 24 -2.83 12.83 -2.91
C GLU A 24 -2.09 14.08 -2.44
N GLY A 25 -2.60 15.25 -2.86
CA GLY A 25 -2.01 16.53 -2.48
C GLY A 25 -0.83 17.00 -3.34
N ARG A 26 -0.48 16.30 -4.44
CA ARG A 26 0.37 16.91 -5.48
C ARG A 26 -0.45 17.93 -6.26
N PHE A 27 -0.67 19.08 -5.65
CA PHE A 27 -0.76 20.31 -6.41
C PHE A 27 0.68 20.75 -6.66
N ASP A 28 1.05 20.97 -7.91
CA ASP A 28 2.32 21.60 -8.28
C ASP A 28 2.33 23.06 -7.81
N PHE A 29 2.36 23.28 -6.49
CA PHE A 29 2.71 24.56 -5.91
C PHE A 29 4.15 24.48 -5.43
N ALA A 30 4.86 25.57 -5.69
CA ALA A 30 6.26 25.76 -5.40
C ALA A 30 6.52 25.66 -3.88
N SER A 31 7.80 25.79 -3.49
CA SER A 31 8.29 25.56 -2.12
C SER A 31 7.40 26.19 -1.02
N ASP A 32 7.47 25.71 0.23
CA ASP A 32 6.72 26.30 1.37
C ASP A 32 6.87 27.83 1.46
N LEU A 33 8.03 28.35 1.02
CA LEU A 33 8.34 29.78 0.93
C LEU A 33 7.46 30.51 -0.10
N ASP A 34 7.22 29.89 -1.26
CA ASP A 34 6.36 30.45 -2.32
C ASP A 34 4.88 30.44 -1.91
N THR A 35 4.47 29.48 -1.07
CA THR A 35 3.08 29.37 -0.61
C THR A 35 2.73 30.49 0.37
N LYS A 36 3.62 30.87 1.29
CA LYS A 36 3.40 32.00 2.22
C LYS A 36 3.31 33.33 1.48
N ALA A 37 4.23 33.58 0.56
CA ALA A 37 4.21 34.79 -0.27
C ALA A 37 2.92 34.89 -1.11
N ALA A 38 2.42 33.75 -1.63
CA ALA A 38 1.15 33.72 -2.35
C ALA A 38 -0.05 34.05 -1.45
N ILE A 39 -0.07 33.55 -0.22
CA ILE A 39 -1.13 33.89 0.76
C ILE A 39 -1.13 35.38 1.09
N ASP A 40 0.04 35.97 1.36
CA ASP A 40 0.15 37.39 1.69
C ASP A 40 -0.35 38.27 0.55
N GLU A 41 0.04 37.94 -0.68
CA GLU A 41 -0.34 38.70 -1.87
C GLU A 41 -1.84 38.58 -2.17
N LEU A 42 -2.40 37.38 -2.13
CA LEU A 42 -3.84 37.18 -2.32
C LEU A 42 -4.65 37.83 -1.19
N SER A 43 -4.16 37.81 0.05
CA SER A 43 -4.82 38.48 1.19
C SER A 43 -4.87 40.00 1.02
N LYS A 44 -3.86 40.62 0.41
CA LYS A 44 -3.90 42.05 0.04
C LYS A 44 -4.98 42.33 -1.00
N VAL A 45 -5.11 41.46 -2.01
CA VAL A 45 -6.10 41.64 -3.09
C VAL A 45 -7.54 41.53 -2.54
N VAL A 46 -7.80 40.58 -1.64
CA VAL A 46 -9.13 40.40 -1.02
C VAL A 46 -9.57 41.63 -0.23
N ARG A 47 -8.65 42.31 0.48
CA ARG A 47 -8.98 43.54 1.22
C ARG A 47 -9.55 44.64 0.32
N ASN A 48 -9.17 44.66 -0.95
CA ASN A 48 -9.59 45.68 -1.90
C ASN A 48 -10.73 45.21 -2.83
N ASN A 49 -10.97 43.89 -2.93
CA ASN A 49 -11.98 43.29 -3.81
C ASN A 49 -12.62 42.06 -3.13
N SER A 50 -13.47 42.28 -2.13
CA SER A 50 -14.10 41.23 -1.31
C SER A 50 -15.17 40.41 -2.04
N GLU A 51 -15.44 40.70 -3.32
CA GLU A 51 -16.52 40.04 -4.05
C GLU A 51 -16.06 38.86 -4.92
N VAL A 52 -14.76 38.70 -5.17
CA VAL A 52 -14.26 37.69 -6.10
C VAL A 52 -14.12 36.33 -5.41
N VAL A 53 -15.13 35.47 -5.60
CA VAL A 53 -15.24 34.16 -4.94
C VAL A 53 -14.03 33.26 -5.26
N GLU A 54 -13.49 33.35 -6.46
CA GLU A 54 -12.33 32.58 -6.91
C GLU A 54 -11.07 32.87 -6.07
N ILE A 55 -10.90 34.09 -5.57
CA ILE A 55 -9.77 34.43 -4.72
C ILE A 55 -9.90 33.76 -3.36
N TYR A 56 -11.09 33.76 -2.75
CA TYR A 56 -11.35 33.00 -1.53
C TYR A 56 -11.24 31.48 -1.76
N LEU A 57 -11.62 30.99 -2.95
CA LEU A 57 -11.38 29.61 -3.37
C LEU A 57 -9.89 29.26 -3.40
N ALA A 58 -9.06 30.11 -3.99
CA ALA A 58 -7.61 29.93 -4.01
C ALA A 58 -7.00 30.00 -2.59
N LEU A 59 -7.36 31.03 -1.82
CA LEU A 59 -6.81 31.28 -0.49
C LEU A 59 -7.09 30.13 0.48
N GLY A 60 -8.32 29.61 0.51
CA GLY A 60 -8.65 28.43 1.32
C GLY A 60 -7.83 27.18 0.93
N SER A 61 -7.53 27.01 -0.36
CA SER A 61 -6.67 25.91 -0.82
C SER A 61 -5.23 26.04 -0.33
N LEU A 62 -4.69 27.27 -0.30
CA LEU A 62 -3.34 27.55 0.21
C LEU A 62 -3.26 27.32 1.72
N TYR A 63 -4.25 27.77 2.49
CA TYR A 63 -4.30 27.51 3.93
C TYR A 63 -4.34 26.00 4.24
N ARG A 64 -5.17 25.23 3.52
CA ARG A 64 -5.17 23.77 3.66
C ARG A 64 -3.81 23.14 3.32
N ALA A 65 -3.13 23.64 2.28
CA ALA A 65 -1.81 23.14 1.89
C ALA A 65 -0.75 23.39 2.98
N GLN A 66 -0.81 24.53 3.67
CA GLN A 66 0.06 24.85 4.81
C GLN A 66 -0.34 24.14 6.12
N GLY A 67 -1.45 23.41 6.14
CA GLY A 67 -1.97 22.77 7.34
C GLY A 67 -2.79 23.71 8.25
N GLU A 68 -3.07 24.94 7.82
CA GLU A 68 -3.94 25.89 8.51
C GLU A 68 -5.42 25.57 8.25
N ILE A 69 -5.86 24.38 8.69
CA ILE A 69 -7.17 23.81 8.35
C ILE A 69 -8.33 24.67 8.86
N GLU A 70 -8.22 25.24 10.06
CA GLU A 70 -9.28 26.09 10.64
C GLU A 70 -9.53 27.35 9.80
N ARG A 71 -8.46 28.00 9.31
CA ARG A 71 -8.58 29.18 8.43
C ARG A 71 -9.19 28.81 7.09
N ALA A 72 -8.81 27.66 6.53
CA ALA A 72 -9.43 27.15 5.30
C ALA A 72 -10.94 26.93 5.48
N ILE A 73 -11.35 26.28 6.57
CA ILE A 73 -12.76 26.04 6.93
C ILE A 73 -13.51 27.36 7.10
N GLN A 74 -12.94 28.33 7.82
CA GLN A 74 -13.58 29.63 8.06
C GLN A 74 -13.86 30.36 6.75
N ILE A 75 -12.87 30.41 5.85
CA ILE A 75 -13.02 31.04 4.54
C ILE A 75 -14.10 30.34 3.71
N ARG A 76 -14.14 29.01 3.73
CA ARG A 76 -15.17 28.22 3.01
C ARG A 76 -16.57 28.45 3.54
N ASN A 77 -16.76 28.48 4.85
CA ASN A 77 -18.06 28.76 5.47
C ASN A 77 -18.58 30.15 5.08
N ASN A 78 -17.72 31.15 5.01
CA ASN A 78 -18.12 32.49 4.57
C ASN A 78 -18.59 32.52 3.11
N ILE A 79 -18.02 31.67 2.24
CA ILE A 79 -18.46 31.54 0.85
C ILE A 79 -19.83 30.85 0.78
N THR A 80 -20.03 29.75 1.50
CA THR A 80 -21.25 28.92 1.37
C THR A 80 -22.52 29.67 1.76
N VAL A 81 -22.45 30.57 2.73
CA VAL A 81 -23.58 31.38 3.22
C VAL A 81 -23.83 32.66 2.42
N ARG A 82 -22.98 33.00 1.44
CA ARG A 82 -23.11 34.26 0.69
C ARG A 82 -24.44 34.32 -0.09
N PRO A 83 -25.27 35.36 0.11
CA PRO A 83 -26.50 35.56 -0.67
C PRO A 83 -26.19 35.74 -2.16
N GLY A 84 -27.06 35.23 -3.03
CA GLY A 84 -26.93 35.39 -4.49
C GLY A 84 -25.75 34.65 -5.14
N LEU A 85 -25.00 33.82 -4.40
CA LEU A 85 -23.92 33.01 -4.98
C LEU A 85 -24.47 31.98 -5.96
N ALA A 86 -23.91 31.92 -7.17
CA ALA A 86 -24.31 30.94 -8.17
C ALA A 86 -24.15 29.49 -7.64
N PRO A 87 -25.09 28.57 -7.95
CA PRO A 87 -25.10 27.22 -7.42
C PRO A 87 -23.79 26.46 -7.64
N GLU A 88 -23.10 26.70 -8.76
CA GLU A 88 -21.85 26.04 -9.13
C GLU A 88 -20.72 26.44 -8.17
N PHE A 89 -20.62 27.73 -7.82
CA PHE A 89 -19.65 28.20 -6.85
C PHE A 89 -19.98 27.73 -5.43
N ARG A 90 -21.27 27.64 -5.08
CA ARG A 90 -21.70 27.09 -3.79
C ARG A 90 -21.38 25.60 -3.68
N ALA A 91 -21.65 24.82 -4.74
CA ALA A 91 -21.27 23.41 -4.83
C ALA A 91 -19.75 23.23 -4.69
N ARG A 92 -18.97 24.07 -5.37
CA ARG A 92 -17.50 24.05 -5.26
C ARG A 92 -17.01 24.37 -3.85
N ALA A 93 -17.62 25.36 -3.19
CA ALA A 93 -17.27 25.71 -1.82
C ALA A 93 -17.56 24.56 -0.86
N TYR A 94 -18.71 23.89 -0.97
CA TYR A 94 -19.02 22.69 -0.19
C TYR A 94 -18.07 21.51 -0.47
N TYR A 95 -17.71 21.28 -1.74
CA TYR A 95 -16.74 20.25 -2.10
C TYR A 95 -15.39 20.48 -1.41
N GLU A 96 -14.86 21.70 -1.49
CA GLU A 96 -13.59 22.05 -0.86
C GLU A 96 -13.70 22.03 0.68
N LEU A 97 -14.83 22.45 1.24
CA LEU A 97 -15.09 22.36 2.69
C LEU A 97 -15.10 20.90 3.17
N GLY A 98 -15.66 19.97 2.38
CA GLY A 98 -15.59 18.54 2.65
C GLY A 98 -14.16 18.02 2.71
N ARG A 99 -13.28 18.49 1.81
CA ARG A 99 -11.85 18.17 1.83
C ARG A 99 -11.14 18.75 3.05
N ASP A 100 -11.47 19.98 3.43
CA ASP A 100 -10.91 20.65 4.61
C ASP A 100 -11.29 19.90 5.89
N PHE A 101 -12.58 19.54 6.05
CA PHE A 101 -13.05 18.75 7.19
C PHE A 101 -12.40 17.37 7.25
N ARG A 102 -12.30 16.66 6.12
CA ARG A 102 -11.64 15.35 6.06
C ARG A 102 -10.18 15.43 6.49
N ARG A 103 -9.46 16.47 6.02
CA ARG A 103 -8.07 16.72 6.39
C ARG A 103 -7.92 17.07 7.88
N GLY A 104 -8.90 17.77 8.44
CA GLY A 104 -8.99 18.06 9.88
C GLY A 104 -9.53 16.93 10.75
N GLY A 105 -9.91 15.78 10.17
CA GLY A 105 -10.47 14.63 10.90
C GLY A 105 -11.95 14.73 11.25
N PHE A 106 -12.67 15.77 10.80
CA PHE A 106 -14.10 15.96 11.06
C PHE A 106 -14.96 15.17 10.07
N LEU A 107 -14.99 13.83 10.18
CA LEU A 107 -15.55 12.95 9.15
C LEU A 107 -17.04 13.19 8.86
N ASP A 108 -17.88 13.36 9.89
CA ASP A 108 -19.33 13.59 9.71
C ASP A 108 -19.63 14.93 9.01
N ARG A 109 -18.86 15.97 9.38
CA ARG A 109 -18.96 17.29 8.74
C ARG A 109 -18.47 17.23 7.30
N ALA A 110 -17.43 16.44 7.03
CA ALA A 110 -16.95 16.20 5.67
C ALA A 110 -18.03 15.51 4.82
N ALA A 111 -18.70 14.48 5.35
CA ALA A 111 -19.78 13.77 4.67
C ALA A 111 -20.93 14.73 4.34
N THR A 112 -21.38 15.49 5.33
CA THR A 112 -22.45 16.49 5.17
C THR A 112 -22.11 17.51 4.09
N ALA A 113 -20.88 18.04 4.09
CA ALA A 113 -20.43 19.00 3.09
C ALA A 113 -20.38 18.38 1.68
N LEU A 114 -19.88 17.15 1.54
CA LEU A 114 -19.85 16.44 0.25
C LEU A 114 -21.26 16.11 -0.27
N ASP A 115 -22.21 15.79 0.61
CA ASP A 115 -23.61 15.60 0.23
C ASP A 115 -24.23 16.89 -0.30
N GLN A 116 -23.95 18.04 0.32
CA GLN A 116 -24.41 19.34 -0.21
C GLN A 116 -23.75 19.68 -1.55
N ALA A 117 -22.46 19.37 -1.70
CA ALA A 117 -21.75 19.54 -2.96
C ALA A 117 -22.40 18.71 -4.09
N GLU A 118 -22.77 17.46 -3.81
CA GLU A 118 -23.43 16.57 -4.78
C GLU A 118 -24.85 17.03 -5.11
N LYS A 119 -25.62 17.48 -4.11
CA LYS A 119 -26.97 18.02 -4.33
C LYS A 119 -26.99 19.24 -5.25
N LEU A 120 -26.00 20.13 -5.11
CA LEU A 120 -25.93 21.38 -5.88
C LEU A 120 -25.20 21.23 -7.22
N GLY A 121 -24.12 20.44 -7.24
CA GLY A 121 -23.21 20.31 -8.40
C GLY A 121 -23.34 18.99 -9.17
N GLY A 122 -24.26 18.11 -8.74
CA GLY A 122 -24.44 16.78 -9.30
C GLY A 122 -23.36 15.78 -8.88
N ARG A 123 -23.65 14.50 -9.11
CA ARG A 123 -22.71 13.39 -8.89
C ARG A 123 -21.63 13.42 -9.97
N ASN A 124 -20.39 13.69 -9.57
CA ASN A 124 -19.25 13.76 -10.49
C ASN A 124 -18.01 13.06 -9.90
N PRO A 125 -17.03 12.67 -10.75
CA PRO A 125 -15.83 11.96 -10.34
C PRO A 125 -15.04 12.58 -9.19
N HIS A 126 -14.96 13.91 -9.11
CA HIS A 126 -14.20 14.58 -8.05
C HIS A 126 -14.87 14.42 -6.68
N ILE A 127 -16.20 14.53 -6.62
CA ILE A 127 -16.97 14.32 -5.38
C ILE A 127 -16.90 12.84 -4.99
N LEU A 128 -17.11 11.93 -5.93
CA LEU A 128 -17.02 10.49 -5.67
C LEU A 128 -15.67 10.07 -5.10
N LEU A 129 -14.59 10.62 -5.63
CA LEU A 129 -13.25 10.34 -5.13
C LEU A 129 -13.05 10.83 -3.69
N GLU A 130 -13.49 12.04 -3.36
CA GLU A 130 -13.37 12.54 -1.99
C GLU A 130 -14.29 11.78 -1.01
N ARG A 131 -15.47 11.34 -1.46
CA ARG A 131 -16.34 10.43 -0.68
C ARG A 131 -15.68 9.07 -0.46
N ALA A 132 -15.03 8.50 -1.48
CA ALA A 132 -14.32 7.23 -1.37
C ALA A 132 -13.15 7.31 -0.38
N ARG A 133 -12.39 8.41 -0.43
CA ARG A 133 -11.33 8.72 0.55
C ARG A 133 -11.87 8.91 1.96
N LEU A 134 -13.00 9.60 2.09
CA LEU A 134 -13.66 9.79 3.38
C LEU A 134 -14.11 8.46 3.98
N ALA A 135 -14.78 7.61 3.18
CA ALA A 135 -15.21 6.28 3.59
C ALA A 135 -14.02 5.42 4.03
N ALA A 136 -12.95 5.39 3.23
CA ALA A 136 -11.72 4.69 3.57
C ALA A 136 -11.08 5.17 4.88
N GLN A 137 -11.08 6.49 5.13
CA GLN A 137 -10.54 7.08 6.36
C GLN A 137 -11.42 6.77 7.59
N GLY A 138 -12.74 6.62 7.38
CA GLY A 138 -13.69 6.18 8.40
C GLY A 138 -13.79 4.65 8.57
N ASN A 139 -12.93 3.88 7.90
CA ASN A 139 -12.95 2.41 7.85
C ASN A 139 -14.23 1.80 7.24
N ASP A 140 -15.06 2.57 6.54
CA ASP A 140 -16.16 2.03 5.73
C ASP A 140 -15.60 1.51 4.39
N TYR A 141 -14.94 0.36 4.47
CA TYR A 141 -14.25 -0.25 3.34
C TYR A 141 -15.22 -0.70 2.24
N GLY A 142 -16.44 -1.10 2.59
CA GLY A 142 -17.47 -1.49 1.62
C GLY A 142 -17.94 -0.30 0.77
N LEU A 143 -18.23 0.83 1.40
CA LEU A 143 -18.55 2.06 0.67
C LEU A 143 -17.36 2.58 -0.14
N ALA A 144 -16.15 2.54 0.42
CA ALA A 144 -14.94 2.94 -0.30
C ALA A 144 -14.76 2.10 -1.57
N ALA A 145 -14.85 0.77 -1.46
CA ALA A 145 -14.76 -0.15 -2.59
C ALA A 145 -15.82 0.14 -3.65
N LYS A 146 -17.08 0.33 -3.25
CA LYS A 146 -18.18 0.66 -4.15
C LYS A 146 -17.88 1.94 -4.94
N LEU A 147 -17.49 3.01 -4.26
CA LEU A 147 -17.22 4.30 -4.90
C LEU A 147 -16.00 4.25 -5.83
N TYR A 148 -14.95 3.52 -5.47
CA TYR A 148 -13.81 3.29 -6.38
C TYR A 148 -14.20 2.42 -7.59
N GLY A 149 -15.14 1.49 -7.43
CA GLY A 149 -15.73 0.76 -8.55
C GLY A 149 -16.50 1.65 -9.51
N GLU A 150 -17.31 2.60 -9.00
CA GLU A 150 -17.99 3.61 -9.82
C GLU A 150 -17.01 4.52 -10.58
N LEU A 151 -15.83 4.77 -10.01
CA LEU A 151 -14.74 5.51 -10.63
C LEU A 151 -13.90 4.67 -11.62
N ASN A 152 -14.24 3.39 -11.82
CA ASN A 152 -13.47 2.43 -12.60
C ASN A 152 -12.00 2.33 -12.17
N PHE A 153 -11.73 2.46 -10.87
CA PHE A 153 -10.38 2.39 -10.32
C PHE A 153 -10.15 1.08 -9.59
N SER A 154 -9.94 0.03 -10.40
CA SER A 154 -9.85 -1.35 -9.92
C SER A 154 -8.81 -1.60 -8.82
N PRO A 155 -7.61 -0.96 -8.80
CA PRO A 155 -6.63 -1.23 -7.74
C PRO A 155 -7.15 -0.85 -6.35
N ALA A 156 -7.73 0.35 -6.22
CA ALA A 156 -8.29 0.80 -4.95
C ALA A 156 -9.57 0.03 -4.57
N GLN A 157 -10.42 -0.27 -5.55
CA GLN A 157 -11.60 -1.09 -5.32
C GLN A 157 -11.21 -2.46 -4.72
N ALA A 158 -10.26 -3.16 -5.34
CA ALA A 158 -9.81 -4.46 -4.85
C ALA A 158 -9.12 -4.36 -3.49
N HIS A 159 -8.29 -3.34 -3.28
CA HIS A 159 -7.67 -3.10 -1.96
C HIS A 159 -8.72 -2.98 -0.85
N TYR A 160 -9.73 -2.15 -1.01
CA TYR A 160 -10.75 -1.96 0.03
C TYR A 160 -11.67 -3.18 0.17
N LEU A 161 -11.92 -3.96 -0.89
CA LEU A 161 -12.59 -5.26 -0.76
C LEU A 161 -11.77 -6.27 0.06
N VAL A 162 -10.44 -6.26 -0.05
CA VAL A 162 -9.56 -7.08 0.80
C VAL A 162 -9.60 -6.60 2.25
N ARG A 163 -9.55 -5.28 2.48
CA ARG A 163 -9.68 -4.71 3.84
C ARG A 163 -11.02 -5.10 4.49
N GLN A 164 -12.11 -5.02 3.73
CA GLN A 164 -13.43 -5.49 4.17
C GLN A 164 -13.41 -7.00 4.48
N SER A 165 -12.84 -7.82 3.60
CA SER A 165 -12.72 -9.28 3.82
C SER A 165 -11.96 -9.61 5.11
N GLN A 166 -10.88 -8.88 5.40
CA GLN A 166 -10.10 -9.04 6.63
C GLN A 166 -10.90 -8.68 7.88
N GLU A 167 -11.69 -7.60 7.83
CA GLU A 167 -12.56 -7.20 8.93
C GLU A 167 -13.69 -8.22 9.17
N GLU A 168 -14.35 -8.65 8.11
CA GLU A 168 -15.36 -9.71 8.15
C GLU A 168 -14.78 -11.01 8.74
N ARG A 169 -13.55 -11.38 8.37
CA ARG A 169 -12.86 -12.55 8.95
C ARG A 169 -12.60 -12.37 10.45
N ARG A 170 -12.09 -11.22 10.88
CA ARG A 170 -11.88 -10.92 12.31
C ARG A 170 -13.18 -10.95 13.12
N ALA A 171 -14.29 -10.58 12.49
CA ALA A 171 -15.62 -10.67 13.08
C ALA A 171 -16.24 -12.09 13.03
N GLY A 172 -15.51 -13.10 12.52
CA GLY A 172 -16.01 -14.48 12.39
C GLY A 172 -16.92 -14.74 11.19
N ASN A 173 -17.14 -13.74 10.33
CA ASN A 173 -18.03 -13.81 9.17
C ASN A 173 -17.34 -14.42 7.93
N THR A 174 -16.81 -15.64 8.04
CA THR A 174 -15.95 -16.28 7.02
C THR A 174 -16.57 -16.34 5.62
N SER A 175 -17.87 -16.64 5.51
CA SER A 175 -18.59 -16.70 4.23
C SER A 175 -18.73 -15.33 3.55
N GLN A 176 -18.90 -14.25 4.33
CA GLN A 176 -18.93 -12.89 3.79
C GLN A 176 -17.54 -12.49 3.32
N ALA A 177 -16.54 -12.76 4.15
CA ALA A 177 -15.15 -12.47 3.84
C ALA A 177 -14.70 -13.15 2.54
N GLU A 178 -15.09 -14.41 2.29
CA GLU A 178 -14.79 -15.09 1.02
C GLU A 178 -15.53 -14.48 -0.18
N ARG A 179 -16.76 -13.98 0.00
CA ARG A 179 -17.47 -13.24 -1.06
C ARG A 179 -16.75 -11.94 -1.41
N SER A 180 -16.35 -11.17 -0.39
CA SER A 180 -15.60 -9.92 -0.55
C SER A 180 -14.26 -10.15 -1.25
N LEU A 181 -13.54 -11.22 -0.87
CA LEU A 181 -12.27 -11.58 -1.48
C LEU A 181 -12.41 -12.01 -2.95
N ARG A 182 -13.40 -12.85 -3.28
CA ARG A 182 -13.70 -13.20 -4.68
C ARG A 182 -14.11 -11.98 -5.51
N HIS A 183 -14.84 -11.04 -4.90
CA HIS A 183 -15.16 -9.78 -5.56
C HIS A 183 -13.90 -8.96 -5.84
N ALA A 184 -12.94 -8.91 -4.91
CA ALA A 184 -11.65 -8.22 -5.11
C ALA A 184 -10.89 -8.77 -6.33
N LEU A 185 -10.78 -10.10 -6.42
CA LEU A 185 -10.12 -10.79 -7.54
C LEU A 185 -10.87 -10.60 -8.87
N LYS A 186 -12.20 -10.55 -8.83
CA LYS A 186 -12.99 -10.24 -10.04
C LYS A 186 -12.80 -8.80 -10.49
N ALA A 187 -12.77 -7.85 -9.57
CA ALA A 187 -12.60 -6.43 -9.86
C ALA A 187 -11.19 -6.11 -10.38
N HIS A 188 -10.17 -6.74 -9.80
CA HIS A 188 -8.78 -6.59 -10.21
C HIS A 188 -8.06 -7.94 -10.13
N PRO A 189 -8.02 -8.72 -11.23
CA PRO A 189 -7.39 -10.04 -11.24
C PRO A 189 -5.91 -10.04 -10.83
N GLY A 190 -5.17 -8.97 -11.14
CA GLY A 190 -3.77 -8.80 -10.74
C GLY A 190 -3.55 -8.26 -9.32
N SER A 191 -4.58 -8.25 -8.47
CA SER A 191 -4.51 -7.73 -7.10
C SER A 191 -3.60 -8.59 -6.21
N VAL A 192 -2.41 -8.07 -5.92
CA VAL A 192 -1.43 -8.71 -5.03
C VAL A 192 -2.04 -8.97 -3.65
N GLU A 193 -2.74 -7.99 -3.08
CA GLU A 193 -3.34 -8.13 -1.75
C GLU A 193 -4.39 -9.22 -1.68
N ALA A 194 -5.18 -9.37 -2.74
CA ALA A 194 -6.26 -10.34 -2.78
C ALA A 194 -5.71 -11.76 -2.94
N TRP A 195 -4.69 -11.95 -3.79
CA TRP A 195 -4.00 -13.23 -3.90
C TRP A 195 -3.28 -13.60 -2.62
N LEU A 196 -2.59 -12.65 -1.99
CA LEU A 196 -1.92 -12.87 -0.72
C LEU A 196 -2.90 -13.27 0.40
N GLU A 197 -4.01 -12.55 0.57
CA GLU A 197 -5.04 -12.93 1.57
C GLU A 197 -5.64 -14.32 1.28
N ARG A 198 -5.84 -14.67 0.00
CA ARG A 198 -6.32 -16.01 -0.39
C ARG A 198 -5.32 -17.10 -0.01
N LEU A 199 -4.03 -16.89 -0.29
CA LEU A 199 -2.97 -17.84 0.04
C LEU A 199 -2.80 -18.00 1.54
N ILE A 200 -2.79 -16.90 2.30
CA ILE A 200 -2.75 -16.92 3.77
C ILE A 200 -3.92 -17.72 4.35
N ARG A 201 -5.13 -17.51 3.83
CA ARG A 201 -6.32 -18.27 4.27
C ARG A 201 -6.18 -19.77 4.00
N LEU A 202 -5.72 -20.14 2.81
CA LEU A 202 -5.55 -21.55 2.43
C LEU A 202 -4.44 -22.22 3.23
N HIS A 203 -3.36 -21.48 3.51
CA HIS A 203 -2.33 -21.90 4.45
C HIS A 203 -2.93 -22.17 5.83
N ASP A 204 -3.61 -21.21 6.44
CA ASP A 204 -4.16 -21.34 7.81
C ASP A 204 -5.23 -22.45 7.92
N LEU A 205 -5.90 -22.76 6.82
CA LEU A 205 -6.87 -23.87 6.73
C LEU A 205 -6.23 -25.23 6.46
N ASN A 206 -4.90 -25.28 6.26
CA ASN A 206 -4.16 -26.48 5.87
C ASN A 206 -4.70 -27.14 4.57
N ASP A 207 -5.09 -26.33 3.58
CA ASP A 207 -5.65 -26.80 2.30
C ASP A 207 -4.58 -26.74 1.19
N ALA A 208 -3.66 -27.71 1.19
CA ALA A 208 -2.50 -27.73 0.31
C ALA A 208 -2.87 -27.76 -1.18
N GLU A 209 -3.88 -28.55 -1.56
CA GLU A 209 -4.30 -28.71 -2.96
C GLU A 209 -4.80 -27.38 -3.53
N ARG A 210 -5.70 -26.70 -2.81
CA ARG A 210 -6.19 -25.40 -3.26
C ARG A 210 -5.14 -24.31 -3.13
N PHE A 211 -4.23 -24.42 -2.16
CA PHE A 211 -3.11 -23.51 -2.01
C PHE A 211 -2.20 -23.52 -3.24
N GLY A 212 -1.73 -24.70 -3.69
CA GLY A 212 -0.88 -24.83 -4.87
C GLY A 212 -1.55 -24.29 -6.14
N LYS A 213 -2.86 -24.58 -6.31
CA LYS A 213 -3.65 -24.00 -7.41
C LYS A 213 -3.74 -22.48 -7.32
N ALA A 214 -4.06 -21.93 -6.15
CA ALA A 214 -4.14 -20.49 -5.94
C ALA A 214 -2.78 -19.80 -6.13
N MET A 215 -1.68 -20.46 -5.78
CA MET A 215 -0.33 -19.93 -5.96
C MET A 215 0.02 -19.80 -7.44
N ARG A 216 -0.35 -20.79 -8.25
CA ARG A 216 -0.23 -20.76 -9.70
C ARG A 216 -1.06 -19.63 -10.33
N GLU A 217 -2.35 -19.55 -9.98
CA GLU A 217 -3.24 -18.49 -10.45
C GLU A 217 -2.73 -17.10 -10.04
N ALA A 218 -2.20 -16.96 -8.82
CA ALA A 218 -1.62 -15.72 -8.34
C ALA A 218 -0.45 -15.27 -9.23
N LEU A 219 0.51 -16.15 -9.53
CA LEU A 219 1.65 -15.78 -10.38
C LEU A 219 1.28 -15.60 -11.86
N ASP A 220 0.17 -16.17 -12.32
CA ASP A 220 -0.36 -15.95 -13.68
C ASP A 220 -1.02 -14.57 -13.83
N HIS A 221 -1.74 -14.12 -12.81
CA HIS A 221 -2.48 -12.86 -12.87
C HIS A 221 -1.70 -11.65 -12.34
N VAL A 222 -0.82 -11.84 -11.34
CA VAL A 222 -0.03 -10.74 -10.76
C VAL A 222 1.09 -10.34 -11.73
N PRO A 223 1.25 -9.04 -12.02
CA PRO A 223 2.35 -8.55 -12.86
C PRO A 223 3.70 -9.02 -12.33
N GLU A 224 4.60 -9.42 -13.22
CA GLU A 224 5.93 -9.94 -12.89
C GLU A 224 6.68 -9.07 -11.87
N ALA A 225 6.72 -7.76 -12.11
CA ALA A 225 7.34 -6.77 -11.24
C ALA A 225 6.76 -6.67 -9.81
N MET A 226 5.63 -7.34 -9.52
CA MET A 226 4.93 -7.35 -8.24
C MET A 226 4.81 -8.74 -7.62
N ARG A 227 5.22 -9.81 -8.32
CA ARG A 227 5.16 -11.20 -7.79
C ARG A 227 5.93 -11.35 -6.48
N PHE A 228 7.03 -10.61 -6.32
CA PHE A 228 7.80 -10.57 -5.08
C PHE A 228 6.94 -10.21 -3.87
N ALA A 229 5.93 -9.35 -4.02
CA ALA A 229 5.12 -8.90 -2.90
C ALA A 229 4.11 -9.96 -2.44
N VAL A 230 3.71 -10.88 -3.32
CA VAL A 230 2.95 -12.08 -2.92
C VAL A 230 3.83 -13.00 -2.08
N LEU A 231 5.03 -13.32 -2.59
CA LEU A 231 5.96 -14.23 -1.94
C LEU A 231 6.48 -13.67 -0.61
N GLU A 232 6.92 -12.41 -0.58
CA GLU A 232 7.38 -11.75 0.65
C GLU A 232 6.27 -11.73 1.70
N GLY A 233 5.05 -11.36 1.31
CA GLY A 233 3.94 -11.28 2.25
C GLY A 233 3.56 -12.64 2.82
N LEU A 234 3.62 -13.68 1.98
CA LEU A 234 3.37 -15.05 2.41
C LEU A 234 4.48 -15.53 3.35
N MET A 235 5.76 -15.30 3.02
CA MET A 235 6.89 -15.67 3.86
C MET A 235 6.87 -14.94 5.21
N ASP A 236 6.47 -13.67 5.22
CA ASP A 236 6.28 -12.90 6.45
C ASP A 236 5.17 -13.51 7.31
N HIS A 237 4.02 -13.87 6.71
CA HIS A 237 2.94 -14.57 7.41
C HIS A 237 3.40 -15.91 8.00
N VAL A 238 4.05 -16.76 7.20
CA VAL A 238 4.55 -18.08 7.64
C VAL A 238 5.55 -17.93 8.78
N ARG A 239 6.47 -16.95 8.73
CA ARG A 239 7.40 -16.68 9.83
C ARG A 239 6.66 -16.34 11.12
N HIS A 240 5.71 -15.40 11.08
CA HIS A 240 4.93 -15.05 12.27
C HIS A 240 4.09 -16.23 12.79
N TRP A 241 3.55 -17.05 11.90
CA TRP A 241 2.83 -18.27 12.27
C TRP A 241 3.74 -19.27 13.00
N ARG A 242 4.97 -19.50 12.49
CA ARG A 242 5.97 -20.35 13.17
C ARG A 242 6.35 -19.80 14.54
N ASP A 243 6.61 -18.50 14.62
CA ASP A 243 7.00 -17.84 15.88
C ASP A 243 5.87 -17.93 16.92
N ALA A 244 4.61 -17.84 16.49
CA ALA A 244 3.44 -18.00 17.36
C ALA A 244 3.18 -19.45 17.79
N ALA A 245 3.70 -20.44 17.05
CA ALA A 245 3.57 -21.86 17.36
C ALA A 245 4.62 -22.37 18.36
N LEU A 246 5.69 -21.59 18.60
CA LEU A 246 6.69 -21.93 19.61
C LEU A 246 6.13 -21.69 21.02
N PRO A 247 6.24 -22.65 21.96
CA PRO A 247 5.85 -22.41 23.35
C PRO A 247 6.65 -21.25 23.93
N ALA A 248 6.01 -20.44 24.79
CA ALA A 248 6.70 -19.39 25.54
C ALA A 248 7.88 -20.02 26.30
N SER A 249 9.08 -19.45 26.11
CA SER A 249 10.39 -20.01 26.46
C SER A 249 10.68 -20.15 27.97
N ASP A 250 9.68 -20.36 28.81
CA ASP A 250 9.82 -20.34 30.27
C ASP A 250 9.90 -21.73 30.92
N GLU A 251 9.88 -22.83 30.15
CA GLU A 251 10.10 -24.18 30.69
C GLU A 251 11.34 -24.84 30.05
N GLU A 252 12.48 -24.69 30.73
CA GLU A 252 13.70 -25.46 30.49
C GLU A 252 13.40 -26.96 30.66
N GLY A 253 13.35 -27.71 29.56
CA GLY A 253 13.41 -29.18 29.63
C GLY A 253 12.51 -29.99 28.70
N CYS A 254 11.76 -29.39 27.76
CA CYS A 254 11.10 -30.19 26.73
C CYS A 254 12.01 -30.39 25.52
N ASP A 255 12.23 -31.65 25.15
CA ASP A 255 12.97 -32.05 23.95
C ASP A 255 12.42 -31.32 22.71
N VAL A 256 13.33 -30.62 22.03
CA VAL A 256 13.03 -29.70 20.90
C VAL A 256 12.40 -30.43 19.70
N GLU A 257 12.41 -31.75 19.68
CA GLU A 257 11.80 -32.57 18.64
C GLU A 257 10.28 -32.76 18.83
N ASP A 258 9.76 -32.72 20.07
CA ASP A 258 8.31 -32.89 20.36
C ASP A 258 7.53 -31.56 20.28
N ALA A 259 8.22 -30.42 20.34
CA ALA A 259 7.59 -29.09 20.24
C ALA A 259 7.05 -28.76 18.84
N ARG A 260 7.45 -29.51 17.79
CA ARG A 260 6.91 -29.37 16.43
C ARG A 260 5.50 -29.95 16.27
N GLN A 261 4.99 -30.65 17.27
CA GLN A 261 3.69 -31.35 17.23
C GLN A 261 2.55 -30.65 17.99
N VAL A 262 2.71 -29.38 18.38
CA VAL A 262 1.56 -28.56 18.75
C VAL A 262 0.94 -28.04 17.45
N SER A 263 -0.04 -28.78 16.94
CA SER A 263 -0.81 -28.50 15.72
C SER A 263 -1.59 -27.19 15.82
N HIS A 264 -0.89 -26.07 15.74
CA HIS A 264 -1.47 -24.82 15.25
C HIS A 264 -1.71 -25.03 13.75
N GLY A 265 -2.97 -25.09 13.30
CA GLY A 265 -3.30 -25.36 11.90
C GLY A 265 -2.53 -24.46 10.92
N GLY A 266 -2.06 -25.01 9.80
CA GLY A 266 -1.19 -24.35 8.85
C GLY A 266 -0.53 -25.36 7.91
N LEU A 267 -0.05 -24.92 6.75
CA LEU A 267 0.81 -25.76 5.89
C LEU A 267 2.23 -25.72 6.42
N ASP A 268 2.87 -26.88 6.54
CA ASP A 268 4.26 -26.95 6.97
C ASP A 268 5.26 -26.59 5.85
N ASP A 269 6.55 -26.56 6.18
CA ASP A 269 7.62 -26.21 5.26
C ASP A 269 7.75 -27.19 4.08
N GLU A 270 7.44 -28.46 4.29
CA GLU A 270 7.48 -29.50 3.28
C GLU A 270 6.33 -29.33 2.28
N GLU A 271 5.13 -29.03 2.78
CA GLU A 271 3.96 -28.75 1.97
C GLU A 271 4.12 -27.45 1.19
N LEU A 272 4.54 -26.36 1.84
CA LEU A 272 4.83 -25.09 1.18
C LEU A 272 5.86 -25.26 0.05
N LYS A 273 6.93 -26.01 0.31
CA LYS A 273 7.94 -26.34 -0.71
C LYS A 273 7.33 -27.14 -1.87
N ARG A 274 6.56 -28.18 -1.57
CA ARG A 274 5.89 -29.04 -2.56
C ARG A 274 4.95 -28.24 -3.47
N GLU A 275 4.20 -27.30 -2.90
CA GLU A 275 3.22 -26.52 -3.64
C GLU A 275 3.82 -25.30 -4.37
N ILE A 276 4.87 -24.66 -3.83
CA ILE A 276 5.41 -23.41 -4.38
C ILE A 276 6.54 -23.64 -5.39
N LEU A 277 7.48 -24.57 -5.13
CA LEU A 277 8.66 -24.72 -5.99
C LEU A 277 8.32 -25.10 -7.44
N PRO A 278 7.40 -26.03 -7.73
CA PRO A 278 7.04 -26.34 -9.12
C PRO A 278 6.46 -25.12 -9.84
N VAL A 279 5.68 -24.30 -9.14
CA VAL A 279 5.08 -23.07 -9.70
C VAL A 279 6.17 -22.04 -10.01
N ILE A 280 7.20 -21.92 -9.18
CA ILE A 280 8.35 -21.06 -9.46
C ILE A 280 9.16 -21.60 -10.65
N ASP A 281 9.48 -22.89 -10.68
CA ASP A 281 10.32 -23.49 -11.73
C ASP A 281 9.70 -23.37 -13.13
N GLU A 282 8.37 -23.46 -13.25
CA GLU A 282 7.64 -23.24 -14.51
C GLU A 282 7.80 -21.83 -15.09
N ARG A 283 8.15 -20.85 -14.27
CA ARG A 283 8.22 -19.42 -14.64
C ARG A 283 9.66 -18.92 -14.76
N GLN A 284 10.63 -19.83 -14.76
CA GLN A 284 12.04 -19.53 -14.96
C GLN A 284 12.33 -19.17 -16.42
N PRO A 285 13.36 -18.34 -16.69
CA PRO A 285 14.30 -17.75 -15.73
C PRO A 285 13.76 -16.48 -15.05
N ASP A 286 13.82 -16.42 -13.71
CA ASP A 286 13.50 -15.21 -12.92
C ASP A 286 14.39 -15.17 -11.66
N ALA A 287 15.21 -14.11 -11.53
CA ALA A 287 16.15 -13.97 -10.42
C ALA A 287 15.43 -13.83 -9.07
N MET A 288 14.31 -13.11 -9.05
CA MET A 288 13.54 -12.82 -7.85
C MET A 288 12.79 -14.05 -7.37
N LEU A 289 12.15 -14.80 -8.27
CA LEU A 289 11.51 -16.06 -7.92
C LEU A 289 12.54 -17.12 -7.49
N SER A 290 13.72 -17.16 -8.13
CA SER A 290 14.82 -18.03 -7.70
C SER A 290 15.27 -17.71 -6.27
N TYR A 291 15.37 -16.43 -5.91
CA TYR A 291 15.69 -16.01 -4.54
C TYR A 291 14.65 -16.48 -3.52
N TYR A 292 13.35 -16.30 -3.79
CA TYR A 292 12.31 -16.78 -2.87
C TYR A 292 12.24 -18.30 -2.77
N GLY A 293 12.46 -19.01 -3.88
CA GLY A 293 12.58 -20.47 -3.86
C GLY A 293 13.75 -20.95 -2.99
N ALA A 294 14.89 -20.24 -3.05
CA ALA A 294 16.03 -20.50 -2.19
C ALA A 294 15.70 -20.27 -0.69
N LEU A 295 14.99 -19.18 -0.36
CA LEU A 295 14.55 -18.92 1.01
C LEU A 295 13.61 -20.01 1.55
N LEU A 296 12.67 -20.49 0.73
CA LEU A 296 11.78 -21.59 1.09
C LEU A 296 12.55 -22.89 1.35
N LEU A 297 13.49 -23.23 0.46
CA LEU A 297 14.37 -24.40 0.62
C LEU A 297 15.24 -24.30 1.88
N GLN A 298 15.77 -23.11 2.17
CA GLN A 298 16.57 -22.86 3.35
C GLN A 298 15.74 -23.01 4.64
N ALA A 299 14.50 -22.52 4.65
CA ALA A 299 13.59 -22.70 5.78
C ALA A 299 13.29 -24.19 6.04
N GLY A 300 13.08 -24.98 4.99
CA GLY A 300 12.90 -26.44 5.10
C GLY A 300 14.17 -27.23 5.40
N GLY A 301 15.32 -26.60 5.63
CA GLY A 301 16.58 -27.29 5.97
C GLY A 301 17.40 -27.82 4.78
N TYR A 302 17.01 -27.51 3.54
CA TYR A 302 17.70 -27.96 2.32
C TYR A 302 18.81 -26.99 1.89
N ALA A 303 19.76 -26.70 2.80
CA ALA A 303 20.80 -25.69 2.60
C ALA A 303 21.60 -25.90 1.30
N ALA A 304 21.97 -27.14 0.97
CA ALA A 304 22.73 -27.45 -0.25
C ALA A 304 21.95 -27.10 -1.53
N VAL A 305 20.64 -27.39 -1.57
CA VAL A 305 19.79 -27.06 -2.73
C VAL A 305 19.51 -25.55 -2.78
N ALA A 306 19.28 -24.93 -1.62
CA ALA A 306 19.10 -23.48 -1.52
C ALA A 306 20.29 -22.70 -2.09
N ARG A 307 21.54 -23.15 -1.84
CA ARG A 307 22.76 -22.57 -2.44
C ARG A 307 22.68 -22.51 -3.96
N ALA A 308 22.33 -23.62 -4.61
CA ALA A 308 22.21 -23.67 -6.08
C ALA A 308 21.14 -22.69 -6.63
N TRP A 309 20.07 -22.45 -5.87
CA TRP A 309 19.03 -21.49 -6.23
C TRP A 309 19.46 -20.03 -6.04
N PHE A 310 20.21 -19.72 -4.97
CA PHE A 310 20.83 -18.39 -4.82
C PHE A 310 21.87 -18.12 -5.91
N GLU A 311 22.70 -19.11 -6.25
CA GLU A 311 23.65 -19.02 -7.36
C GLU A 311 22.94 -18.78 -8.70
N ARG A 312 21.81 -19.45 -8.93
CA ARG A 312 20.95 -19.19 -10.09
C ARG A 312 20.43 -17.75 -10.10
N ALA A 313 19.95 -17.24 -8.97
CA ALA A 313 19.50 -15.86 -8.84
C ALA A 313 20.62 -14.87 -9.19
N LEU A 314 21.84 -15.09 -8.68
CA LEU A 314 23.01 -14.25 -8.95
C LEU A 314 23.54 -14.38 -10.38
N LYS A 315 23.35 -15.53 -11.03
CA LYS A 315 23.67 -15.69 -12.45
C LYS A 315 22.75 -14.84 -13.33
N LEU A 316 21.49 -14.67 -12.92
CA LEU A 316 20.49 -13.87 -13.64
C LEU A 316 20.59 -12.38 -13.32
N ASP A 317 20.84 -12.04 -12.05
CA ASP A 317 21.08 -10.68 -11.58
C ASP A 317 22.31 -10.65 -10.66
N PRO A 318 23.51 -10.36 -11.20
CA PRO A 318 24.73 -10.29 -10.41
C PRO A 318 24.68 -9.24 -9.31
N ASP A 319 23.90 -8.17 -9.43
CA ASP A 319 23.86 -7.11 -8.43
C ASP A 319 22.84 -7.37 -7.31
N PHE A 320 22.17 -8.52 -7.35
CA PHE A 320 21.15 -8.89 -6.38
C PHE A 320 21.75 -9.13 -4.98
N TRP A 321 21.79 -8.06 -4.19
CA TRP A 321 22.55 -8.02 -2.94
C TRP A 321 22.03 -8.98 -1.86
N LEU A 322 20.71 -9.25 -1.80
CA LEU A 322 20.16 -10.17 -0.81
C LEU A 322 20.45 -11.62 -1.16
N ALA A 323 20.36 -12.01 -2.43
CA ALA A 323 20.79 -13.33 -2.86
C ALA A 323 22.28 -13.56 -2.54
N ARG A 324 23.11 -12.53 -2.74
CA ARG A 324 24.53 -12.55 -2.37
C ARG A 324 24.74 -12.67 -0.86
N LEU A 325 24.01 -11.89 -0.07
CA LEU A 325 24.12 -11.91 1.39
C LEU A 325 23.73 -13.28 1.97
N GLU A 326 22.62 -13.85 1.50
CA GLU A 326 22.15 -15.15 2.01
C GLU A 326 23.03 -16.30 1.54
N LEU A 327 23.51 -16.29 0.29
CA LEU A 327 24.51 -17.25 -0.19
C LEU A 327 25.81 -17.17 0.62
N PHE A 328 26.28 -15.95 0.91
CA PHE A 328 27.46 -15.72 1.75
C PHE A 328 27.26 -16.27 3.17
N ASN A 329 26.08 -16.02 3.77
CA ASN A 329 25.74 -16.56 5.08
C ASN A 329 25.69 -18.10 5.08
N LEU A 330 25.19 -18.73 4.01
CA LEU A 330 25.22 -20.19 3.87
C LEU A 330 26.64 -20.74 3.69
N ALA A 331 27.48 -20.07 2.90
CA ALA A 331 28.86 -20.49 2.67
C ALA A 331 29.74 -20.35 3.91
N ARG A 332 29.36 -19.48 4.87
CA ARG A 332 30.04 -19.30 6.15
C ARG A 332 30.22 -20.62 6.91
N ALA A 333 29.22 -21.49 6.88
CA ALA A 333 29.25 -22.78 7.57
C ALA A 333 30.33 -23.74 7.05
N ASP A 334 30.86 -23.51 5.84
CA ASP A 334 31.92 -24.32 5.26
C ASP A 334 33.32 -23.79 5.62
N GLN A 335 33.41 -22.64 6.29
CA GLN A 335 34.67 -21.96 6.57
C GLN A 335 35.15 -22.25 7.99
N GLN A 336 36.47 -22.39 8.16
CA GLN A 336 37.10 -22.39 9.48
C GLN A 336 37.36 -20.94 9.91
N LEU A 337 36.51 -20.41 10.79
CA LEU A 337 36.60 -19.04 11.29
C LEU A 337 37.04 -19.04 12.77
N THR A 338 37.84 -18.05 13.17
CA THR A 338 38.08 -17.80 14.60
C THR A 338 36.79 -17.28 15.24
N PRO A 339 36.51 -17.57 16.53
CA PRO A 339 35.31 -17.08 17.21
C PRO A 339 35.10 -15.57 17.10
N PHE A 340 36.18 -14.79 17.22
CA PHE A 340 36.14 -13.33 17.04
C PHE A 340 35.63 -12.92 15.66
N PHE A 341 36.20 -13.49 14.59
CA PHE A 341 35.78 -13.17 13.23
C PHE A 341 34.34 -13.61 12.94
N GLU A 342 33.92 -14.77 13.46
CA GLU A 342 32.55 -15.26 13.32
C GLU A 342 31.54 -14.30 13.97
N GLU A 343 31.82 -13.81 15.18
CA GLU A 343 31.00 -12.82 15.88
C GLU A 343 30.88 -11.52 15.07
N GLN A 344 32.00 -10.99 14.56
CA GLN A 344 31.97 -9.80 13.70
C GLN A 344 31.15 -10.04 12.43
N LEU A 345 31.26 -11.23 11.85
CA LEU A 345 30.56 -11.55 10.62
C LEU A 345 29.04 -11.66 10.82
N VAL A 346 28.61 -12.29 11.91
CA VAL A 346 27.20 -12.32 12.34
C VAL A 346 26.67 -10.89 12.47
N PHE A 347 27.39 -10.02 13.17
CA PHE A 347 26.99 -8.62 13.36
C PHE A 347 26.77 -7.89 12.03
N PHE A 348 27.70 -8.01 11.08
CA PHE A 348 27.57 -7.34 9.78
C PHE A 348 26.44 -7.92 8.92
N ILE A 349 26.21 -9.23 8.96
CA ILE A 349 25.09 -9.88 8.27
C ILE A 349 23.76 -9.37 8.83
N GLU A 350 23.62 -9.34 10.15
CA GLU A 350 22.42 -8.81 10.82
C GLU A 350 22.19 -7.34 10.47
N LYS A 351 23.24 -6.51 10.47
CA LYS A 351 23.12 -5.12 10.00
C LYS A 351 22.73 -5.01 8.54
N ALA A 352 23.28 -5.83 7.65
CA ALA A 352 22.89 -5.83 6.24
C ALA A 352 21.40 -6.19 6.06
N ARG A 353 20.86 -7.13 6.86
CA ARG A 353 19.43 -7.49 6.83
C ARG A 353 18.47 -6.36 7.25
N THR A 354 18.98 -5.34 7.95
CA THR A 354 18.20 -4.12 8.30
C THR A 354 18.08 -3.11 7.17
N VAL A 355 18.82 -3.30 6.07
CA VAL A 355 18.73 -2.42 4.90
C VAL A 355 17.33 -2.52 4.29
N LYS A 356 16.71 -1.36 4.10
CA LYS A 356 15.35 -1.23 3.53
C LYS A 356 15.30 -1.76 2.10
N ARG A 357 14.50 -2.80 1.90
CA ARG A 357 14.40 -3.60 0.67
C ARG A 357 13.32 -3.10 -0.28
N PHE A 358 12.36 -2.31 0.20
CA PHE A 358 11.25 -1.82 -0.60
C PHE A 358 11.37 -0.33 -0.86
N VAL A 359 11.10 0.08 -2.09
CA VAL A 359 11.13 1.49 -2.50
C VAL A 359 9.87 1.83 -3.27
N CYS A 360 9.31 3.01 -3.00
CA CYS A 360 8.26 3.56 -3.83
C CYS A 360 8.86 4.16 -5.11
N LYS A 361 8.54 3.57 -6.27
CA LYS A 361 9.01 4.06 -7.59
C LYS A 361 8.53 5.46 -7.96
N ARG A 362 7.56 6.01 -7.21
CA ARG A 362 6.98 7.36 -7.44
C ARG A 362 7.64 8.45 -6.60
N CYS A 363 7.97 8.18 -5.33
CA CYS A 363 8.48 9.21 -4.41
C CYS A 363 9.78 8.86 -3.68
N GLY A 364 10.38 7.70 -3.99
CA GLY A 364 11.64 7.25 -3.40
C GLY A 364 11.56 6.86 -1.92
N LEU A 365 10.35 6.76 -1.32
CA LEU A 365 10.20 6.31 0.05
C LEU A 365 10.78 4.89 0.19
N LYS A 366 11.78 4.73 1.04
CA LYS A 366 12.39 3.44 1.40
C LYS A 366 11.69 2.84 2.63
N ARG A 367 11.36 1.55 2.58
CA ARG A 367 10.68 0.77 3.64
C ARG A 367 11.29 -0.64 3.75
N ASP A 368 11.13 -1.21 4.93
CA ASP A 368 11.41 -2.58 5.34
C ASP A 368 10.18 -3.49 5.30
N THR A 369 8.98 -2.90 5.31
CA THR A 369 7.70 -3.61 5.22
C THR A 369 6.99 -3.35 3.89
N LEU A 370 6.18 -4.33 3.45
CA LEU A 370 5.34 -4.19 2.28
C LEU A 370 4.33 -3.05 2.44
N PHE A 371 4.03 -2.39 1.32
CA PHE A 371 2.95 -1.42 1.22
C PHE A 371 2.31 -1.51 -0.15
N PHE A 372 0.99 -1.44 -0.19
CA PHE A 372 0.24 -1.42 -1.45
C PHE A 372 -0.25 -0.02 -1.81
N VAL A 373 -0.43 0.83 -0.79
CA VAL A 373 -0.61 2.27 -0.90
C VAL A 373 0.61 2.92 -0.25
N CYS A 374 1.38 3.69 -1.03
CA CYS A 374 2.55 4.36 -0.48
C CYS A 374 2.14 5.32 0.65
N PRO A 375 2.69 5.22 1.88
CA PRO A 375 2.24 6.06 2.98
C PRO A 375 2.61 7.54 2.78
N ARG A 376 3.67 7.83 1.99
CA ARG A 376 4.11 9.20 1.66
C ARG A 376 3.30 9.83 0.54
N CYS A 377 3.28 9.22 -0.64
CA CYS A 377 2.65 9.80 -1.82
C CYS A 377 1.27 9.23 -2.15
N LYS A 378 0.77 8.24 -1.40
CA LYS A 378 -0.53 7.59 -1.63
C LYS A 378 -0.70 6.91 -3.00
N SER A 379 0.40 6.72 -3.74
CA SER A 379 0.35 5.98 -5.01
C SER A 379 0.12 4.49 -4.77
N TRP A 380 -0.82 3.94 -5.52
CA TRP A 380 -1.21 2.53 -5.56
C TRP A 380 -0.16 1.68 -6.28
N HIS A 381 0.10 0.47 -5.76
CA HIS A 381 1.02 -0.54 -6.33
C HIS A 381 2.35 0.07 -6.84
N SER A 382 2.86 1.02 -6.05
CA SER A 382 4.09 1.76 -6.37
C SER A 382 5.33 1.18 -5.71
N ILE A 383 5.17 0.15 -4.89
CA ILE A 383 6.25 -0.61 -4.30
C ILE A 383 7.06 -1.33 -5.37
N THR A 384 8.37 -1.38 -5.15
CA THR A 384 9.35 -2.11 -5.96
C THR A 384 10.38 -2.70 -5.02
N PHE A 385 10.99 -3.81 -5.44
CA PHE A 385 12.09 -4.44 -4.72
C PHE A 385 13.42 -3.75 -5.08
N ARG A 386 14.22 -3.42 -4.08
CA ARG A 386 15.55 -2.84 -4.23
C ARG A 386 16.57 -3.97 -4.35
N ALA A 387 16.74 -4.46 -5.58
CA ALA A 387 17.65 -5.56 -5.88
C ALA A 387 19.14 -5.16 -5.80
N SER A 388 19.49 -3.88 -5.97
CA SER A 388 20.86 -3.35 -5.80
C SER A 388 20.99 -2.34 -4.67
N ILE A 389 22.13 -2.34 -3.96
CA ILE A 389 22.43 -1.41 -2.85
C ILE A 389 23.07 -0.09 -3.31
N ASP A 390 23.33 0.09 -4.61
CA ASP A 390 24.00 1.29 -5.11
C ASP A 390 23.31 2.58 -4.62
N THR A 391 24.17 3.56 -4.30
CA THR A 391 23.93 4.76 -3.49
C THR A 391 22.77 5.62 -3.96
#